data_AF-A0A352K153-F1
#
_entry.id   AF-A0A352K153-F1
#
_cell.length_a   1.000
_cell.length_b   1.000
_cell.length_c   1.000
_cell.angle_alpha   90.00
_cell.angle_beta   90.00
_cell.angle_gamma   90.00
#
_symmetry.space_group_name_H-M   'P 1'
#
loop_
_entity.id
_entity.type
_entity.pdbx_description
1 polymer ?
#
loop_
_entity_poly.entity_id
_entity_poly.type
_entity_poly.pdbx_seq_one_letter_code
_entity_poly.pdbx_strand_id
1 'polypeptide(L)'
;MNGETMNSENRKMSWVDALNHHEQSREPYVIATVIKAESPSSAKPGDKAIISVDGVIFGWIGGGCAQPVITKAVTDVLASGQPMVVRISPSNGETVTENGVRDVHMACHSGGSLELLVEPRLHQEVTLLIGATPVAEKLEMIAPLLGFPMARYEPGDEVDGSFSIAIVATQGKKDKESLKQAL
;
A
#
# COMPACT_ATOMS: atom_id res chain seq x y z
N MET A 1 -8.64 -22.53 14.16
CA MET A 1 -9.91 -21.94 14.65
C MET A 1 -9.74 -20.43 14.87
N ASN A 2 -9.25 -19.69 13.86
CA ASN A 2 -8.84 -18.28 14.05
C ASN A 2 -9.55 -17.28 13.10
N GLY A 3 -10.50 -17.74 12.28
CA GLY A 3 -11.15 -16.88 11.27
C GLY A 3 -12.31 -16.03 11.80
N GLU A 4 -13.06 -16.50 12.80
CA GLU A 4 -14.26 -15.79 13.29
C GLU A 4 -13.93 -14.66 14.28
N THR A 5 -12.87 -14.80 15.07
CA THR A 5 -12.48 -13.79 16.07
C THR A 5 -11.92 -12.52 15.40
N MET A 6 -11.06 -12.69 14.40
CA MET A 6 -10.47 -11.61 13.58
C MET A 6 -11.53 -10.80 12.83
N ASN A 7 -12.60 -11.47 12.39
CA ASN A 7 -13.69 -10.85 11.64
C ASN A 7 -14.63 -10.00 12.52
N SER A 8 -14.65 -10.25 13.82
CA SER A 8 -15.48 -9.51 14.79
C SER A 8 -14.81 -8.21 15.28
N GLU A 9 -13.49 -8.21 15.42
CA GLU A 9 -12.71 -7.03 15.81
C GLU A 9 -12.57 -6.02 14.66
N ASN A 10 -12.37 -6.51 13.42
CA ASN A 10 -12.32 -5.66 12.23
C ASN A 10 -13.60 -4.82 12.01
N ARG A 11 -14.74 -5.28 12.51
CA ARG A 11 -16.05 -4.66 12.24
C ARG A 11 -16.32 -3.37 13.04
N LYS A 12 -15.49 -3.05 14.03
CA LYS A 12 -15.58 -1.81 14.83
C LYS A 12 -14.42 -0.83 14.60
N MET A 13 -13.42 -1.22 13.83
CA MET A 13 -12.22 -0.42 13.63
C MET A 13 -12.55 0.81 12.79
N SER A 14 -12.28 2.01 13.32
CA SER A 14 -12.40 3.23 12.52
C SER A 14 -11.30 3.29 11.46
N TRP A 15 -11.44 4.16 10.47
CA TRP A 15 -10.36 4.35 9.48
C TRP A 15 -9.06 4.85 10.12
N VAL A 16 -9.13 5.58 11.24
CA VAL A 16 -7.94 6.06 11.98
C VAL A 16 -7.26 4.90 12.70
N ASP A 17 -8.04 4.01 13.31
CA ASP A 17 -7.49 2.82 13.98
C ASP A 17 -6.80 1.91 12.96
N ALA A 18 -7.43 1.69 11.79
CA ALA A 18 -6.84 0.91 10.70
C ALA A 18 -5.55 1.55 10.17
N LEU A 19 -5.51 2.88 10.01
CA LEU A 19 -4.30 3.61 9.64
C LEU A 19 -3.18 3.35 10.65
N ASN A 20 -3.45 3.53 11.95
CA ASN A 20 -2.46 3.30 13.00
C ASN A 20 -1.97 1.84 13.01
N HIS A 21 -2.86 0.88 12.76
CA HIS A 21 -2.51 -0.53 12.69
C HIS A 21 -1.53 -0.81 11.54
N HIS A 22 -1.88 -0.40 10.31
CA HIS A 22 -1.01 -0.60 9.14
C HIS A 22 0.33 0.14 9.27
N GLU A 23 0.36 1.33 9.87
CA GLU A 23 1.60 2.05 10.14
C GLU A 23 2.50 1.30 11.14
N GLN A 24 1.92 0.70 12.17
CA GLN A 24 2.66 -0.07 13.17
C GLN A 24 3.16 -1.41 12.62
N SER A 25 2.34 -2.11 11.84
CA SER A 25 2.71 -3.38 11.20
C SER A 25 3.61 -3.21 9.98
N ARG A 26 3.77 -1.98 9.49
CA ARG A 26 4.45 -1.65 8.22
C ARG A 26 3.87 -2.41 7.02
N GLU A 27 2.58 -2.70 7.08
CA GLU A 27 1.86 -3.33 5.98
C GLU A 27 1.39 -2.27 4.99
N PRO A 28 1.61 -2.47 3.67
CA PRO A 28 1.08 -1.57 2.66
C PRO A 28 -0.44 -1.43 2.73
N TYR A 29 -0.93 -0.25 2.42
CA TYR A 29 -2.37 0.04 2.39
C TYR A 29 -2.66 1.18 1.42
N VAL A 30 -3.95 1.47 1.22
CA VAL A 30 -4.41 2.57 0.36
C VAL A 30 -5.31 3.50 1.17
N ILE A 31 -5.17 4.79 0.95
CA ILE A 31 -6.09 5.80 1.45
C ILE A 31 -6.99 6.20 0.29
N ALA A 32 -8.31 6.05 0.45
CA ALA A 32 -9.27 6.62 -0.48
C ALA A 32 -9.99 7.78 0.19
N THR A 33 -10.04 8.93 -0.50
CA THR A 33 -10.68 10.16 -0.02
C THR A 33 -11.65 10.66 -1.07
N VAL A 34 -12.91 10.85 -0.70
CA VAL A 34 -13.90 11.51 -1.55
C VAL A 34 -13.52 12.98 -1.67
N ILE A 35 -13.12 13.41 -2.86
CA ILE A 35 -12.72 14.81 -3.13
C ILE A 35 -13.87 15.60 -3.75
N LYS A 36 -14.79 14.93 -4.45
CA LYS A 36 -15.99 15.54 -5.03
C LYS A 36 -17.17 14.57 -5.00
N ALA A 37 -18.36 15.09 -4.73
CA ALA A 37 -19.60 14.34 -4.82
C ALA A 37 -20.71 15.23 -5.41
N GLU A 38 -21.39 14.74 -6.43
CA GLU A 38 -22.55 15.38 -7.03
C GLU A 38 -23.81 14.57 -6.73
N SER A 39 -24.88 15.28 -6.38
CA SER A 39 -26.10 14.63 -5.92
C SER A 39 -26.84 13.90 -7.05
N PRO A 40 -27.53 12.80 -6.72
CA PRO A 40 -27.61 12.19 -5.40
C PRO A 40 -26.44 11.25 -5.11
N SER A 41 -25.79 11.46 -3.96
CA SER A 41 -24.71 10.63 -3.44
C SER A 41 -24.86 10.44 -1.93
N SER A 42 -24.54 9.23 -1.45
CA SER A 42 -24.47 8.93 -0.01
C SER A 42 -23.15 9.34 0.62
N ALA A 43 -22.11 9.53 -0.20
CA ALA A 43 -20.82 10.02 0.26
C ALA A 43 -20.72 11.54 0.09
N LYS A 44 -19.91 12.16 0.93
CA LYS A 44 -19.65 13.59 0.97
C LYS A 44 -18.16 13.85 0.77
N PRO A 45 -17.77 15.02 0.22
CA PRO A 45 -16.36 15.43 0.23
C PRO A 45 -15.79 15.35 1.66
N GLY A 46 -14.62 14.72 1.79
CA GLY A 46 -13.96 14.45 3.07
C GLY A 46 -14.21 13.06 3.65
N ASP A 47 -15.22 12.33 3.17
CA ASP A 47 -15.39 10.90 3.50
C ASP A 47 -14.13 10.13 3.09
N LYS A 48 -13.68 9.24 3.97
CA LYS A 48 -12.39 8.57 3.87
C LYS A 48 -12.46 7.12 4.32
N ALA A 49 -11.64 6.29 3.68
CA ALA A 49 -11.38 4.93 4.13
C ALA A 49 -9.90 4.56 3.97
N ILE A 50 -9.47 3.66 4.84
CA ILE A 50 -8.26 2.85 4.66
C ILE A 50 -8.67 1.55 4.00
N ILE A 51 -7.93 1.14 2.97
CA ILE A 51 -8.15 -0.11 2.26
C ILE A 51 -6.88 -0.94 2.33
N SER A 52 -6.98 -2.13 2.91
CA SER A 52 -5.88 -3.10 2.98
C SER A 52 -5.55 -3.68 1.60
N VAL A 53 -4.41 -4.37 1.48
CA VAL A 53 -3.99 -5.00 0.21
C VAL A 53 -4.97 -6.05 -0.32
N ASP A 54 -5.74 -6.70 0.55
CA ASP A 54 -6.79 -7.66 0.20
C ASP A 54 -8.17 -7.00 -0.04
N GLY A 55 -8.24 -5.68 0.04
CA GLY A 55 -9.42 -4.90 -0.33
C GLY A 55 -10.43 -4.68 0.79
N VAL A 56 -10.10 -5.00 2.05
CA VAL A 56 -10.96 -4.71 3.21
C VAL A 56 -10.99 -3.20 3.45
N ILE A 57 -12.20 -2.65 3.53
CA ILE A 57 -12.43 -1.20 3.64
C ILE A 57 -12.79 -0.84 5.08
N PHE A 58 -11.98 0.03 5.67
CA PHE A 58 -12.19 0.62 7.00
C PHE A 58 -12.53 2.09 6.85
N GLY A 59 -13.79 2.45 7.08
CA GLY A 59 -14.30 3.80 6.89
C GLY A 59 -15.41 3.86 5.84
N TRP A 60 -15.60 5.04 5.25
CA TRP A 60 -16.68 5.27 4.31
C TRP A 60 -16.20 6.10 3.12
N ILE A 61 -16.54 5.65 1.92
CA ILE A 61 -16.24 6.30 0.63
C ILE A 61 -17.44 6.22 -0.32
N GLY A 62 -18.62 5.90 0.22
CA GLY A 62 -19.82 5.54 -0.53
C GLY A 62 -20.13 4.05 -0.50
N GLY A 63 -21.31 3.73 -1.05
CA GLY A 63 -21.87 2.37 -1.06
C GLY A 63 -21.50 1.56 -2.31
N GLY A 64 -22.45 0.74 -2.78
CA GLY A 64 -22.21 -0.37 -3.71
C GLY A 64 -21.63 -0.02 -5.09
N CYS A 65 -21.69 1.23 -5.55
CA CYS A 65 -21.05 1.64 -6.81
C CYS A 65 -19.58 2.06 -6.62
N ALA A 66 -19.23 2.64 -5.47
CA ALA A 66 -17.88 3.13 -5.21
C ALA A 66 -16.93 2.00 -4.80
N GLN A 67 -17.35 1.18 -3.84
CA GLN A 67 -16.49 0.17 -3.23
C GLN A 67 -15.86 -0.81 -4.24
N PRO A 68 -16.62 -1.44 -5.17
CA PRO A 68 -16.03 -2.38 -6.12
C PRO A 68 -15.02 -1.73 -7.09
N VAL A 69 -15.22 -0.45 -7.41
CA VAL A 69 -14.30 0.30 -8.27
C VAL A 69 -13.01 0.60 -7.54
N ILE A 70 -13.12 1.06 -6.30
CA ILE A 70 -11.95 1.41 -5.48
C ILE A 70 -11.15 0.16 -5.15
N THR A 71 -11.77 -0.97 -4.80
CA THR A 71 -11.06 -2.23 -4.58
C THR A 71 -10.25 -2.67 -5.81
N LYS A 72 -10.73 -2.42 -7.03
CA LYS A 72 -9.95 -2.68 -8.26
C LYS A 72 -8.78 -1.69 -8.43
N ALA A 73 -8.99 -0.42 -8.08
CA ALA A 73 -7.94 0.59 -8.15
C ALA A 73 -6.81 0.36 -7.15
N VAL A 74 -7.08 -0.29 -6.01
CA VAL A 74 -6.10 -0.60 -4.95
C VAL A 74 -4.89 -1.37 -5.51
N THR A 75 -5.13 -2.44 -6.27
CA THR A 75 -4.04 -3.24 -6.86
C THR A 75 -3.15 -2.38 -7.76
N ASP A 76 -3.75 -1.50 -8.56
CA ASP A 76 -3.03 -0.69 -9.54
C ASP A 76 -2.18 0.42 -8.88
N VAL A 77 -2.72 1.09 -7.86
CA VAL A 77 -1.96 2.14 -7.14
C VAL A 77 -0.85 1.55 -6.29
N LEU A 78 -1.07 0.38 -5.67
CA LEU A 78 -0.04 -0.30 -4.90
C LEU A 78 1.09 -0.79 -5.80
N ALA A 79 0.77 -1.37 -6.96
CA ALA A 79 1.77 -1.84 -7.91
C ALA A 79 2.58 -0.69 -8.53
N SER A 80 1.93 0.43 -8.86
CA SER A 80 2.62 1.60 -9.44
C SER A 80 3.32 2.48 -8.39
N GLY A 81 2.89 2.42 -7.14
CA GLY A 81 3.29 3.36 -6.09
C GLY A 81 2.86 4.81 -6.35
N GLN A 82 1.98 5.05 -7.34
CA GLN A 82 1.52 6.38 -7.72
C GLN A 82 0.06 6.59 -7.34
N PRO A 83 -0.32 7.78 -6.85
CA PRO A 83 -1.72 8.10 -6.59
C PRO A 83 -2.52 8.23 -7.89
N MET A 84 -3.82 7.98 -7.81
CA MET A 84 -4.74 8.20 -8.92
C MET A 84 -6.08 8.79 -8.46
N VAL A 85 -6.77 9.49 -9.35
CA VAL A 85 -8.16 9.90 -9.15
C VAL A 85 -9.06 8.89 -9.83
N VAL A 86 -10.08 8.40 -9.12
CA VAL A 86 -11.15 7.59 -9.68
C VAL A 86 -12.40 8.45 -9.78
N ARG A 87 -12.89 8.68 -11.00
CA ARG A 87 -14.17 9.35 -11.27
C ARG A 87 -15.22 8.32 -11.61
N ILE A 88 -16.35 8.34 -10.90
CA ILE A 88 -17.49 7.47 -11.13
C ILE A 88 -18.65 8.35 -11.58
N SER A 89 -19.16 8.08 -12.78
CA SER A 89 -20.23 8.89 -13.38
C SER A 89 -21.30 8.02 -14.08
N PRO A 90 -22.55 8.49 -14.12
CA PRO A 90 -23.66 7.80 -14.77
C PRO A 90 -23.66 8.14 -16.27
N SER A 91 -22.80 7.47 -17.03
CA SER A 91 -22.77 7.58 -18.49
C SER A 91 -22.50 6.22 -19.12
N ASN A 92 -22.65 6.16 -20.44
CA ASN A 92 -22.28 5.01 -21.24
C ASN A 92 -20.90 5.29 -21.84
N GLY A 93 -19.93 4.44 -21.53
CA GLY A 93 -18.57 4.55 -22.03
C GLY A 93 -17.70 3.43 -21.50
N GLU A 94 -16.53 3.27 -22.10
CA GLU A 94 -15.51 2.35 -21.60
C GLU A 94 -14.77 2.99 -20.42
N THR A 95 -14.27 2.16 -19.51
CA THR A 95 -13.39 2.68 -18.46
C THR A 95 -12.06 3.08 -19.08
N VAL A 96 -11.71 4.36 -18.97
CA VAL A 96 -10.46 4.91 -19.49
C VAL A 96 -9.58 5.35 -18.33
N THR A 97 -8.27 5.11 -18.41
CA THR A 97 -7.30 5.64 -17.45
C THR A 97 -6.26 6.47 -18.19
N GLU A 98 -6.27 7.78 -17.97
CA GLU A 98 -5.35 8.74 -18.60
C GLU A 98 -4.86 9.76 -17.58
N ASN A 99 -3.57 10.09 -17.61
CA ASN A 99 -2.96 11.12 -16.76
C ASN A 99 -3.28 10.97 -15.26
N GLY A 100 -3.32 9.73 -14.76
CA GLY A 100 -3.63 9.44 -13.36
C GLY A 100 -5.10 9.57 -12.99
N VAL A 101 -6.00 9.71 -13.97
CA VAL A 101 -7.46 9.73 -13.76
C VAL A 101 -8.07 8.49 -14.39
N ARG A 102 -8.83 7.72 -13.61
CA ARG A 102 -9.64 6.60 -14.07
C ARG A 102 -11.11 7.00 -14.11
N ASP A 103 -11.63 7.21 -15.30
CA ASP A 103 -13.04 7.48 -15.55
C ASP A 103 -13.80 6.16 -15.68
N VAL A 104 -14.66 5.87 -14.70
CA VAL A 104 -15.51 4.68 -14.63
C VAL A 104 -16.94 5.08 -14.90
N HIS A 105 -17.47 4.53 -15.97
CA HIS A 105 -18.84 4.73 -16.42
C HIS A 105 -19.69 3.54 -16.00
N MET A 106 -20.72 3.80 -15.20
CA MET A 106 -21.64 2.75 -14.77
C MET A 106 -23.05 3.27 -14.67
N ALA A 107 -24.03 2.40 -14.93
CA ALA A 107 -25.44 2.68 -14.72
C ALA A 107 -25.75 2.76 -13.21
N CYS A 108 -25.31 3.84 -12.56
CA CYS A 108 -25.69 4.13 -11.20
C CYS A 108 -27.13 4.65 -11.22
N HIS A 109 -28.07 3.88 -10.67
CA HIS A 109 -29.50 4.25 -10.62
C HIS A 109 -29.77 5.60 -9.93
N SER A 110 -28.80 6.12 -9.15
CA SER A 110 -28.94 7.39 -8.46
C SER A 110 -28.79 8.60 -9.41
N GLY A 111 -27.96 8.50 -10.46
CA GLY A 111 -27.66 9.65 -11.34
C GLY A 111 -26.67 10.66 -10.76
N GLY A 112 -26.06 10.39 -9.60
CA GLY A 112 -25.00 11.21 -9.01
C GLY A 112 -23.60 10.80 -9.50
N SER A 113 -22.59 11.63 -9.21
CA SER A 113 -21.18 11.38 -9.55
C SER A 113 -20.27 11.47 -8.31
N LEU A 114 -19.15 10.75 -8.35
CA LEU A 114 -18.13 10.76 -7.30
C LEU A 114 -16.75 10.88 -7.91
N GLU A 115 -15.88 11.65 -7.25
CA GLU A 115 -14.44 11.62 -7.51
C GLU A 115 -13.72 11.30 -6.21
N LEU A 116 -12.82 10.31 -6.28
CA LEU A 116 -12.04 9.84 -5.14
C LEU A 116 -10.57 9.91 -5.48
N LEU A 117 -9.78 10.54 -4.61
CA LEU A 117 -8.33 10.43 -4.64
C LEU A 117 -7.93 9.12 -3.94
N VAL A 118 -7.16 8.28 -4.63
CA VAL A 118 -6.71 6.96 -4.18
C VAL A 118 -5.19 7.00 -4.09
N GLU A 119 -4.66 6.93 -2.87
CA GLU A 119 -3.24 7.14 -2.58
C GLU A 119 -2.63 5.88 -1.97
N PRO A 120 -1.59 5.29 -2.59
CA PRO A 120 -0.89 4.16 -2.01
C PRO A 120 0.00 4.62 -0.86
N ARG A 121 0.02 3.83 0.21
CA ARG A 121 0.97 3.92 1.31
C ARG A 121 1.81 2.65 1.31
N LEU A 122 3.01 2.80 0.78
CA LEU A 122 4.03 1.77 0.76
C LEU A 122 5.02 2.07 1.88
N HIS A 123 5.31 1.08 2.71
CA HIS A 123 6.40 1.18 3.65
C HIS A 123 7.71 0.83 2.94
N GLN A 124 8.77 1.58 3.26
CA GLN A 124 10.11 1.25 2.75
C GLN A 124 10.45 -0.18 3.17
N GLU A 125 10.72 -1.01 2.17
CA GLU A 125 11.25 -2.35 2.38
C GLU A 125 12.62 -2.24 3.05
N VAL A 126 12.84 -3.12 4.02
CA VAL A 126 14.14 -3.24 4.66
C VAL A 126 15.13 -3.74 3.60
N THR A 127 16.31 -3.15 3.56
CA THR A 127 17.41 -3.56 2.70
C THR A 127 18.29 -4.56 3.46
N LEU A 128 18.55 -5.70 2.84
CA LEU A 128 19.46 -6.70 3.38
C LEU A 128 20.90 -6.17 3.29
N LEU A 129 21.63 -6.17 4.40
CA LEU A 129 23.05 -5.86 4.45
C LEU A 129 23.84 -7.07 4.93
N ILE A 130 24.71 -7.64 4.10
CA ILE A 130 25.57 -8.76 4.50
C ILE A 130 27.01 -8.26 4.66
N GLY A 131 27.56 -8.35 5.87
CA GLY A 131 28.99 -8.09 6.12
C GLY A 131 29.34 -7.57 7.53
N ALA A 132 30.55 -7.88 7.96
CA ALA A 132 31.14 -7.49 9.25
C ALA A 132 31.95 -6.17 9.20
N THR A 133 32.07 -5.55 8.04
CA THR A 133 33.13 -4.57 7.79
C THR A 133 32.79 -3.17 8.34
N PRO A 134 33.78 -2.29 8.55
CA PRO A 134 33.50 -0.89 8.85
C PRO A 134 32.64 -0.20 7.78
N VAL A 135 32.67 -0.68 6.53
CA VAL A 135 31.75 -0.19 5.48
C VAL A 135 30.31 -0.61 5.79
N ALA A 136 30.08 -1.86 6.19
CA ALA A 136 28.77 -2.35 6.60
C ALA A 136 28.24 -1.56 7.81
N GLU A 137 29.08 -1.32 8.84
CA GLU A 137 28.71 -0.49 9.99
C GLU A 137 28.28 0.93 9.59
N LYS A 138 29.01 1.57 8.67
CA LYS A 138 28.69 2.93 8.20
C LYS A 138 27.42 2.95 7.36
N LEU A 139 27.20 1.93 6.54
CA LEU A 139 25.97 1.78 5.78
C LEU A 139 24.76 1.62 6.71
N GLU A 140 24.85 0.76 7.72
CA GLU A 140 23.79 0.56 8.72
C GLU A 140 23.41 1.86 9.45
N MET A 141 24.37 2.75 9.70
CA MET A 141 24.11 4.06 10.31
C MET A 141 23.50 5.09 9.34
N ILE A 142 23.97 5.16 8.09
CA ILE A 142 23.62 6.26 7.17
C ILE A 142 22.42 5.91 6.29
N ALA A 143 22.29 4.66 5.86
CA ALA A 143 21.25 4.22 4.92
C ALA A 143 19.82 4.50 5.42
N PRO A 144 19.47 4.31 6.71
CA PRO A 144 18.12 4.64 7.20
C PRO A 144 17.77 6.12 7.06
N LEU A 145 18.76 7.02 7.19
CA LEU A 145 18.57 8.47 7.01
C LEU A 145 18.26 8.84 5.55
N LEU A 146 18.63 7.97 4.62
CA LEU A 146 18.37 8.11 3.19
C LEU A 146 17.12 7.34 2.73
N GLY A 147 16.38 6.73 3.66
CA GLY A 147 15.19 5.94 3.35
C GLY A 147 15.48 4.48 2.99
N PHE A 148 16.63 3.96 3.38
CA PHE A 148 16.99 2.54 3.23
C PHE A 148 17.19 1.94 4.63
N PRO A 149 16.11 1.58 5.34
CA PRO A 149 16.24 0.86 6.60
C PRO A 149 16.99 -0.45 6.36
N MET A 150 17.92 -0.82 7.24
CA MET A 150 18.82 -1.95 7.03
C MET A 150 18.54 -3.09 8.02
N ALA A 151 18.60 -4.33 7.56
CA ALA A 151 18.75 -5.51 8.40
C ALA A 151 20.11 -6.14 8.11
N ARG A 152 20.99 -6.16 9.10
CA ARG A 152 22.36 -6.61 8.94
C ARG A 152 22.56 -8.05 9.39
N TYR A 153 23.27 -8.82 8.57
CA TYR A 153 23.66 -10.20 8.81
C TYR A 153 25.16 -10.39 8.56
N GLU A 154 25.77 -11.37 9.23
CA GLU A 154 27.14 -11.78 8.96
C GLU A 154 27.21 -12.77 7.79
N PRO A 155 28.35 -12.86 7.08
CA PRO A 155 28.52 -13.82 5.99
C PRO A 155 28.42 -15.28 6.46
N GLY A 156 27.36 -15.96 6.04
CA GLY A 156 27.04 -17.33 6.43
C GLY A 156 25.89 -17.46 7.42
N ASP A 157 25.34 -16.35 7.92
CA ASP A 157 24.14 -16.38 8.76
C ASP A 157 22.91 -16.78 7.93
N GLU A 158 21.94 -17.41 8.60
CA GLU A 158 20.61 -17.62 8.03
C GLU A 158 19.85 -16.29 8.03
N VAL A 159 19.40 -15.88 6.85
CA VAL A 159 18.65 -14.63 6.65
C VAL A 159 17.17 -14.92 6.92
N ASP A 160 16.59 -14.22 7.88
CA ASP A 160 15.14 -14.29 8.14
C ASP A 160 14.41 -13.25 7.26
N GLY A 161 13.44 -13.74 6.48
CA GLY A 161 12.61 -12.94 5.59
C GLY A 161 13.08 -12.90 4.13
N SER A 162 12.35 -12.11 3.33
CA SER A 162 12.64 -11.85 1.92
C SER A 162 12.88 -10.36 1.72
N PHE A 163 13.88 -10.02 0.90
CA PHE A 163 14.35 -8.66 0.70
C PHE A 163 14.40 -8.37 -0.80
N SER A 164 13.82 -7.25 -1.25
CA SER A 164 13.93 -6.82 -2.67
C SER A 164 15.28 -6.19 -3.02
N ILE A 165 16.00 -5.70 -2.01
CA ILE A 165 17.31 -5.03 -2.16
C ILE A 165 18.29 -5.68 -1.18
N ALA A 166 19.47 -6.02 -1.69
CA ALA A 166 20.58 -6.53 -0.90
C ALA A 166 21.90 -5.80 -1.22
N ILE A 167 22.69 -5.54 -0.18
CA ILE A 167 24.03 -4.95 -0.25
C ILE A 167 25.01 -5.93 0.39
N VAL A 168 25.99 -6.38 -0.40
CA VAL A 168 27.09 -7.25 0.08
C VAL A 168 28.32 -6.39 0.35
N ALA A 169 28.62 -6.17 1.64
CA ALA A 169 29.71 -5.31 2.12
C ALA A 169 30.76 -6.11 2.91
N THR A 170 31.15 -7.26 2.35
CA THR A 170 32.03 -8.27 2.96
C THR A 170 33.52 -8.04 2.73
N GLN A 171 33.88 -7.17 1.78
CA GLN A 171 35.26 -6.90 1.33
C GLN A 171 36.03 -8.18 0.94
N GLY A 172 35.41 -9.07 0.15
CA GLY A 172 36.06 -10.26 -0.39
C GLY A 172 35.99 -11.51 0.50
N LYS A 173 35.43 -11.37 1.71
CA LYS A 173 35.24 -12.51 2.62
C LYS A 173 33.89 -13.18 2.35
N LYS A 174 33.94 -14.38 1.76
CA LYS A 174 32.76 -15.22 1.50
C LYS A 174 31.71 -14.60 0.56
N ASP A 175 32.07 -13.68 -0.31
CA ASP A 175 31.14 -12.97 -1.22
C ASP A 175 30.22 -13.91 -2.00
N LYS A 176 30.72 -15.08 -2.44
CA LYS A 176 29.92 -16.09 -3.15
C LYS A 176 28.80 -16.68 -2.28
N GLU A 177 29.05 -16.88 -0.99
CA GLU A 177 28.05 -17.34 -0.02
C GLU A 177 27.03 -16.23 0.22
N SER A 178 27.50 -15.00 0.45
CA SER A 178 26.63 -13.84 0.67
C SER A 178 25.76 -13.50 -0.54
N LEU A 179 26.27 -13.64 -1.77
CA LEU A 179 25.47 -13.47 -2.98
C LEU A 179 24.41 -14.56 -3.14
N LYS A 180 24.68 -15.80 -2.70
CA LYS A 180 23.67 -16.86 -2.68
C LYS A 180 22.62 -16.67 -1.60
N GLN A 181 22.95 -16.00 -0.51
CA GLN A 181 21.99 -15.63 0.53
C GLN A 181 21.10 -14.46 0.08
N ALA A 182 21.60 -13.61 -0.81
CA ALA A 182 20.93 -12.41 -1.29
C ALA A 182 20.09 -12.60 -2.58
N LEU A 183 20.26 -13.71 -3.30
CA LEU A 183 19.58 -14.03 -4.58
C LEU A 183 18.70 -15.27 -4.43
#